data_AF-A0A518U9K6-F1
#
_entry.id   AF-A0A518U9K6-F1
#
_cell.length_a   1.000
_cell.length_b   1.000
_cell.length_c   1.000
_cell.angle_alpha   90.00
_cell.angle_beta   90.00
_cell.angle_gamma   90.00
#
_symmetry.space_group_name_H-M   'P 1'
#
loop_
_entity.id
_entity.type
_entity.pdbx_description
1 polymer ?
#
loop_
_entity_poly.entity_id
_entity_poly.type
_entity_poly.pdbx_seq_one_letter_code
_entity_poly.pdbx_strand_id
1 'polypeptide(L)'
;MSESQTTGDAAPQQGRPSTVLESLCTRFEVFRKAVPLSIGIHTVIRQRLPEIERSQLVAALKRHTGSTRYLKALAQGTDRFDLDGNPSGAVTQEQRDQAAAMLKERFKRGAEKRRIEQQVAREEKLRQEKLQQLAQKFNTRN
;
A
#
# COMPACT_ATOMS: atom_id res chain seq x y z
N MET A 1 -14.20 28.35 23.91
CA MET A 1 -14.51 26.91 24.02
C MET A 1 -15.61 26.62 23.01
N SER A 2 -15.47 25.85 21.93
CA SER A 2 -14.38 25.05 21.40
C SER A 2 -14.61 24.86 19.89
N GLU A 3 -13.52 24.97 19.14
CA GLU A 3 -13.14 24.13 17.99
C GLU A 3 -13.97 24.18 16.70
N SER A 4 -13.56 25.12 15.84
CA SER A 4 -12.83 24.86 14.59
C SER A 4 -13.13 23.56 13.82
N GLN A 5 -13.85 23.76 12.71
CA GLN A 5 -13.70 23.15 11.38
C GLN A 5 -12.60 22.08 11.20
N THR A 6 -12.97 20.91 10.65
CA THR A 6 -12.14 20.19 9.68
C THR A 6 -13.03 19.70 8.53
N THR A 7 -12.76 20.27 7.38
CA THR A 7 -13.31 20.02 6.04
C THR A 7 -12.69 18.76 5.42
N GLY A 8 -13.38 18.13 4.45
CA GLY A 8 -12.71 17.20 3.55
C GLY A 8 -13.58 16.27 2.71
N ASP A 9 -14.80 16.63 2.31
CA ASP A 9 -15.60 15.82 1.39
C ASP A 9 -15.45 16.26 -0.09
N ALA A 10 -15.23 15.25 -0.94
CA ALA A 10 -15.38 15.17 -2.40
C ALA A 10 -14.94 16.36 -3.30
N ALA A 11 -13.68 16.31 -3.78
CA ALA A 11 -13.28 16.93 -5.05
C ALA A 11 -13.00 15.81 -6.09
N PRO A 12 -13.30 15.99 -7.39
CA PRO A 12 -13.14 14.96 -8.41
C PRO A 12 -11.67 14.54 -8.53
N GLN A 13 -11.37 13.29 -8.18
CA GLN A 13 -10.02 12.73 -8.04
C GLN A 13 -9.39 12.32 -9.38
N GLN A 14 -9.60 13.11 -10.43
CA GLN A 14 -9.00 12.90 -11.74
C GLN A 14 -7.57 13.45 -11.72
N GLY A 15 -6.65 12.73 -11.07
CA GLY A 15 -5.26 13.21 -10.95
C GLY A 15 -4.40 12.54 -9.88
N ARG A 16 -4.98 11.76 -8.98
CA ARG A 16 -4.20 11.10 -7.92
C ARG A 16 -3.66 9.76 -8.45
N PRO A 17 -2.41 9.40 -8.13
CA PRO A 17 -1.86 8.11 -8.56
C PRO A 17 -2.64 6.91 -7.98
N SER A 18 -3.36 7.10 -6.87
CA SER A 18 -4.26 6.08 -6.30
C SER A 18 -5.49 5.82 -7.17
N THR A 19 -6.11 6.85 -7.72
CA THR A 19 -7.32 6.70 -8.55
C THR A 19 -6.99 6.19 -9.93
N VAL A 20 -5.86 6.62 -10.50
CA VAL A 20 -5.31 6.03 -11.73
C VAL A 20 -5.10 4.51 -11.56
N LEU A 21 -4.50 4.09 -10.45
CA LEU A 21 -4.30 2.66 -10.19
C LEU A 21 -5.63 1.90 -10.05
N GLU A 22 -6.62 2.51 -9.40
CA GLU A 22 -7.95 1.92 -9.23
C GLU A 22 -8.66 1.74 -10.58
N SER A 23 -8.66 2.78 -11.43
CA SER A 23 -9.19 2.68 -12.80
C SER A 23 -8.49 1.57 -13.59
N LEU A 24 -7.17 1.42 -13.47
CA LEU A 24 -6.42 0.33 -14.10
C LEU A 24 -6.83 -1.05 -13.56
N CYS A 25 -7.06 -1.20 -12.25
CA CYS A 25 -7.52 -2.46 -11.64
C CYS A 25 -8.96 -2.82 -12.02
N THR A 26 -9.79 -1.82 -12.28
CA THR A 26 -11.16 -2.02 -12.77
C THR A 26 -11.14 -2.51 -14.21
N ARG A 27 -10.29 -1.92 -15.06
CA ARG A 27 -10.27 -2.17 -16.50
C ARG A 27 -9.44 -3.39 -16.93
N PHE A 28 -8.39 -3.72 -16.18
CA PHE A 28 -7.44 -4.78 -16.53
C PHE A 28 -7.31 -5.81 -15.41
N GLU A 29 -7.57 -7.08 -15.73
CA GLU A 29 -7.45 -8.16 -14.76
C GLU A 29 -6.03 -8.37 -14.25
N VAL A 30 -5.01 -8.10 -15.07
CA VAL A 30 -3.60 -8.27 -14.69
C VAL A 30 -3.22 -7.37 -13.51
N PHE A 31 -3.73 -6.15 -13.48
CA PHE A 31 -3.57 -5.23 -12.34
C PHE A 31 -4.40 -5.67 -11.14
N ARG A 32 -5.64 -6.14 -11.38
CA ARG A 32 -6.51 -6.65 -10.33
C ARG A 32 -5.93 -7.86 -9.63
N LYS A 33 -5.28 -8.78 -10.37
CA LYS A 33 -4.62 -9.98 -9.84
C LYS A 33 -3.22 -9.68 -9.30
N ALA A 34 -2.65 -8.52 -9.67
CA ALA A 34 -1.30 -8.09 -9.36
C ALA A 34 -0.24 -9.09 -9.85
N VAL A 35 -0.43 -9.62 -11.06
CA VAL A 35 0.51 -10.56 -11.70
C VAL A 35 1.78 -9.83 -12.14
N PRO A 36 2.91 -10.54 -12.34
CA PRO A 36 4.15 -9.95 -12.82
C PRO A 36 3.90 -9.27 -14.18
N LEU A 37 4.16 -7.95 -14.27
CA LEU A 37 3.87 -7.20 -15.48
C LEU A 37 5.04 -7.26 -16.47
N SER A 38 4.71 -7.17 -17.76
CA SER A 38 5.68 -7.07 -18.84
C SER A 38 6.54 -5.80 -18.72
N ILE A 39 7.77 -5.89 -19.20
CA ILE A 39 8.67 -4.74 -19.24
C ILE A 39 8.12 -3.75 -20.27
N GLY A 40 8.03 -2.47 -19.89
CA GLY A 40 7.49 -1.45 -20.81
C GLY A 40 5.97 -1.33 -20.81
N ILE A 41 5.25 -1.97 -19.88
CA ILE A 41 3.78 -1.89 -19.78
C ILE A 41 3.24 -0.45 -19.78
N HIS A 42 3.99 0.50 -19.22
CA HIS A 42 3.64 1.92 -19.20
C HIS A 42 3.45 2.53 -20.60
N THR A 43 4.23 2.09 -21.59
CA THR A 43 4.10 2.53 -22.98
C THR A 43 2.81 2.01 -23.59
N VAL A 44 2.49 0.74 -23.36
CA VAL A 44 1.27 0.10 -23.85
C VAL A 44 0.03 0.74 -23.22
N ILE A 45 0.08 1.01 -21.91
CA ILE A 45 -1.01 1.69 -21.20
C ILE A 45 -1.22 3.08 -21.77
N ARG A 46 -0.15 3.83 -22.04
CA ARG A 46 -0.25 5.18 -22.62
C ARG A 46 -0.83 5.17 -24.03
N GLN A 47 -0.56 4.13 -24.82
CA GLN A 47 -1.17 3.97 -26.15
C GLN A 47 -2.66 3.68 -26.06
N ARG A 48 -3.10 2.88 -25.07
CA ARG A 48 -4.53 2.55 -24.89
C ARG A 48 -5.31 3.63 -24.15
N LEU A 49 -4.67 4.32 -23.23
CA LEU A 49 -5.25 5.32 -22.33
C LEU A 49 -4.40 6.59 -22.40
N PRO A 50 -4.52 7.36 -23.50
CA PRO A 50 -3.81 8.64 -23.63
C PRO A 50 -4.34 9.71 -22.66
N GLU A 51 -5.49 9.47 -22.03
CA GLU A 51 -6.10 10.32 -20.99
C GLU A 51 -5.26 10.37 -19.70
N ILE A 52 -4.40 9.37 -19.45
CA ILE A 52 -3.59 9.28 -18.23
C ILE A 52 -2.23 9.94 -18.47
N GLU A 53 -1.90 10.90 -17.62
CA GLU A 53 -0.61 11.58 -17.65
C GLU A 53 0.54 10.63 -17.22
N ARG A 54 1.71 10.76 -17.87
CA ARG A 54 2.85 9.84 -17.71
C ARG A 54 3.38 9.80 -16.27
N SER A 55 3.53 10.95 -15.62
CA SER A 55 4.05 11.02 -14.25
C SER A 55 3.11 10.33 -13.26
N GLN A 56 1.80 10.53 -13.42
CA GLN A 56 0.79 9.84 -12.62
C GLN A 56 0.80 8.33 -12.83
N LEU A 57 0.93 7.89 -14.10
CA LEU A 57 1.03 6.48 -14.44
C LEU A 57 2.28 5.84 -13.81
N VAL A 58 3.43 6.50 -13.91
CA VAL A 58 4.68 6.00 -13.32
C VAL A 58 4.57 5.92 -11.80
N ALA A 59 3.97 6.93 -11.16
CA ALA A 59 3.74 6.92 -9.72
C ALA A 59 2.78 5.80 -9.27
N ALA A 60 1.69 5.60 -10.01
CA ALA A 60 0.74 4.50 -9.80
C ALA A 60 1.41 3.12 -9.95
N LEU A 61 2.21 2.94 -11.01
CA LEU A 61 2.96 1.71 -11.26
C LEU A 61 4.00 1.45 -10.16
N LYS A 62 4.76 2.47 -9.74
CA LYS A 62 5.73 2.34 -8.64
C LYS A 62 5.06 1.92 -7.33
N ARG A 63 3.85 2.43 -7.06
CA ARG A 63 3.06 2.00 -5.90
C ARG A 63 2.57 0.56 -6.05
N HIS A 64 2.12 0.18 -7.23
CA HIS A 64 1.65 -1.18 -7.51
C HIS A 64 2.76 -2.21 -7.38
N THR A 65 3.91 -1.97 -8.01
CA THR A 65 5.07 -2.89 -7.97
C THR A 65 5.70 -2.96 -6.59
N GLY A 66 5.60 -1.89 -5.80
CA GLY A 66 5.99 -1.86 -4.39
C GLY A 66 4.99 -2.48 -3.42
N SER A 67 3.85 -3.01 -3.89
CA SER A 67 2.84 -3.65 -3.04
C SER A 67 3.25 -5.07 -2.64
N THR A 68 2.91 -5.47 -1.42
CA THR A 68 3.16 -6.85 -0.92
C THR A 68 2.49 -7.90 -1.81
N ARG A 69 1.31 -7.58 -2.35
CA ARG A 69 0.57 -8.47 -3.25
C ARG A 69 1.34 -8.72 -4.54
N TYR A 70 1.89 -7.67 -5.15
CA TYR A 70 2.69 -7.76 -6.37
C TYR A 70 3.99 -8.53 -6.11
N LEU A 71 4.72 -8.20 -5.03
CA LEU A 71 5.95 -8.93 -4.68
C LEU A 71 5.69 -10.42 -4.43
N LYS A 72 4.52 -10.79 -3.88
CA LYS A 72 4.14 -12.20 -3.67
C LYS A 72 3.89 -12.90 -5.00
N ALA A 73 3.16 -12.26 -5.91
CA ALA A 73 2.93 -12.79 -7.24
C ALA A 73 4.24 -12.89 -8.04
N LEU A 74 5.16 -11.92 -7.89
CA LEU A 74 6.48 -11.96 -8.51
C LEU A 74 7.36 -13.07 -7.97
N ALA A 75 7.33 -13.33 -6.66
CA ALA A 75 8.09 -14.43 -6.06
C ALA A 75 7.60 -15.82 -6.51
N GLN A 76 6.31 -15.95 -6.83
CA GLN A 76 5.68 -17.21 -7.23
C GLN A 76 5.58 -17.39 -8.76
N GLY A 77 5.53 -16.29 -9.52
CA GLY A 77 5.27 -16.28 -10.95
C GLY A 77 6.53 -16.51 -11.78
N THR A 78 6.42 -17.36 -12.79
CA THR A 78 7.46 -17.65 -13.78
C THR A 78 7.43 -16.70 -14.96
N ASP A 79 6.24 -16.24 -15.34
CA ASP A 79 6.02 -15.47 -16.56
C ASP A 79 5.48 -14.08 -16.25
N ARG A 80 5.83 -13.14 -17.12
CA ARG A 80 5.31 -11.77 -17.11
C ARG A 80 4.12 -11.70 -18.05
N PHE A 81 3.14 -10.90 -17.70
CA PHE A 81 1.91 -10.75 -18.48
C PHE A 81 1.81 -9.33 -19.02
N ASP A 82 1.34 -9.23 -20.27
CA ASP A 82 0.96 -7.95 -20.86
C ASP A 82 -0.41 -7.45 -20.33
N LEU A 83 -1.00 -6.43 -20.96
CA LEU A 83 -2.31 -5.92 -20.56
C LEU A 83 -3.48 -6.86 -20.88
N ASP A 84 -3.31 -7.74 -21.85
CA ASP A 84 -4.32 -8.68 -22.31
C ASP A 84 -4.23 -10.03 -21.59
N GLY A 85 -3.16 -10.23 -20.80
CA GLY A 85 -2.91 -11.48 -20.09
C GLY A 85 -2.11 -12.49 -20.90
N ASN A 86 -1.43 -12.08 -21.99
CA ASN A 86 -0.51 -12.94 -22.71
C ASN A 86 0.87 -12.94 -22.03
N PRO A 87 1.56 -14.08 -22.01
CA PRO A 87 2.92 -14.17 -21.50
C PRO A 87 3.87 -13.34 -22.39
N SER A 88 4.51 -12.34 -21.80
CA SER A 88 5.40 -11.38 -22.44
C SER A 88 6.72 -11.30 -21.65
N GLY A 89 7.46 -12.40 -21.71
CA GLY A 89 8.78 -12.57 -21.10
C GLY A 89 8.75 -13.37 -19.79
N ALA A 90 9.92 -13.88 -19.40
CA ALA A 90 10.08 -14.69 -18.19
C ALA A 90 10.62 -13.85 -17.00
N VAL A 91 10.29 -14.28 -15.79
CA VAL A 91 10.86 -13.79 -14.53
C VAL A 91 12.02 -14.73 -14.15
N THR A 92 13.23 -14.18 -14.03
CA THR A 92 14.40 -14.97 -13.63
C THR A 92 14.28 -15.41 -12.16
N GLN A 93 14.91 -16.54 -11.81
CA GLN A 93 14.94 -17.03 -10.42
C GLN A 93 15.47 -15.95 -9.46
N GLU A 94 16.51 -15.22 -9.87
CA GLU A 94 17.09 -14.14 -9.07
C GLU A 94 16.09 -13.03 -8.76
N GLN A 95 15.23 -12.66 -9.71
CA GLN A 95 14.16 -11.68 -9.47
C GLN A 95 13.11 -12.19 -8.47
N ARG A 96 12.81 -13.50 -8.50
CA ARG A 96 11.91 -14.13 -7.53
C ARG A 96 12.50 -14.12 -6.13
N ASP A 97 13.78 -14.46 -6.02
CA ASP A 97 14.50 -14.50 -4.75
C ASP A 97 14.62 -13.10 -4.14
N GLN A 98 14.93 -12.09 -4.97
CA GLN A 98 14.94 -10.68 -4.56
C GLN A 98 13.56 -10.24 -4.07
N ALA A 99 12.48 -10.59 -4.77
CA ALA A 99 11.12 -10.26 -4.35
C ALA A 99 10.76 -10.91 -3.00
N ALA A 100 11.14 -12.17 -2.80
CA ALA A 100 10.97 -12.89 -1.54
C ALA A 100 11.77 -12.25 -0.39
N ALA A 101 13.02 -11.83 -0.65
CA ALA A 101 13.85 -11.13 0.32
C ALA A 101 13.23 -9.79 0.74
N MET A 102 12.76 -8.99 -0.21
CA MET A 102 12.08 -7.71 0.05
C MET A 102 10.80 -7.91 0.89
N LEU A 103 10.02 -8.97 0.63
CA LEU A 103 8.86 -9.31 1.45
C LEU A 103 9.26 -9.64 2.88
N LYS A 104 10.26 -10.51 3.07
CA LYS A 104 10.75 -10.91 4.39
C LYS A 104 11.21 -9.71 5.20
N GLU A 105 11.94 -8.80 4.58
CA GLU A 105 12.38 -7.56 5.21
C GLU A 105 11.20 -6.66 5.62
N ARG A 106 10.20 -6.48 4.74
CA ARG A 106 9.01 -5.71 5.06
C ARG A 106 8.19 -6.30 6.21
N PHE A 107 8.02 -7.62 6.22
CA PHE A 107 7.30 -8.28 7.32
C PHE A 107 8.03 -8.12 8.65
N LYS A 108 9.36 -8.22 8.66
CA LYS A 108 10.18 -7.95 9.86
C LYS A 108 10.00 -6.52 10.36
N ARG A 109 10.18 -5.51 9.49
CA ARG A 109 10.01 -4.09 9.88
C ARG A 109 8.58 -3.80 10.37
N GLY A 110 7.57 -4.37 9.73
CA GLY A 110 6.18 -4.19 10.14
C GLY A 110 5.83 -4.87 11.47
N ALA A 111 6.42 -6.04 11.76
CA ALA A 111 6.24 -6.71 13.04
C ALA A 111 6.87 -5.90 14.19
N GLU A 112 8.06 -5.34 13.95
CA GLU A 112 8.75 -4.52 14.95
C GLU A 112 7.97 -3.24 15.29
N LYS A 113 7.48 -2.52 14.27
CA LYS A 113 6.66 -1.32 14.46
C LYS A 113 5.40 -1.61 15.30
N ARG A 114 4.71 -2.72 15.00
CA ARG A 114 3.53 -3.13 15.77
C ARG A 114 3.85 -3.47 17.22
N ARG A 115 5.01 -4.08 17.50
CA ARG A 115 5.45 -4.38 18.87
C ARG A 115 5.68 -3.09 19.66
N ILE A 116 6.39 -2.13 19.06
CA ILE A 116 6.64 -0.82 19.66
C ILE A 116 5.31 -0.09 19.92
N GLU A 117 4.43 0.00 18.92
CA GLU A 117 3.10 0.62 19.07
C GLU A 117 2.26 -0.04 20.17
N GLN A 118 2.28 -1.38 20.27
CA GLN A 118 1.58 -2.10 21.33
C GLN A 118 2.19 -1.85 22.71
N GLN A 119 3.49 -1.63 22.81
CA GLN A 119 4.15 -1.37 24.08
C GLN A 119 3.84 0.05 24.56
N VAL A 120 3.94 1.05 23.66
CA VAL A 120 3.52 2.43 23.93
C VAL A 120 2.05 2.50 24.35
N ALA A 121 1.15 1.84 23.61
CA ALA A 121 -0.27 1.82 23.95
C ALA A 121 -0.56 1.20 25.33
N ARG A 122 0.19 0.14 25.71
CA ARG A 122 0.06 -0.46 27.05
C ARG A 122 0.55 0.49 28.15
N GLU A 123 1.68 1.13 27.95
CA GLU A 123 2.26 2.08 28.89
C GLU A 123 1.36 3.31 29.07
N GLU A 124 0.79 3.84 27.98
CA GLU A 124 -0.20 4.91 28.02
C GLU A 124 -1.46 4.51 28.79
N LYS A 125 -1.97 3.30 28.56
CA LYS A 125 -3.15 2.79 29.27
C LYS A 125 -2.89 2.64 30.77
N LEU A 126 -1.75 2.05 31.15
CA LEU A 126 -1.31 1.95 32.55
C LEU A 126 -1.16 3.33 33.20
N ARG A 127 -0.62 4.31 32.46
CA ARG A 127 -0.47 5.69 32.94
C ARG A 127 -1.84 6.36 33.15
N GLN A 128 -2.77 6.18 32.22
CA GLN A 128 -4.13 6.70 32.33
C GLN A 128 -4.88 6.08 33.53
N GLU A 129 -4.80 4.76 33.70
CA GLU A 129 -5.43 4.06 34.83
C GLU A 129 -4.89 4.57 36.19
N LYS A 130 -3.57 4.74 36.32
CA LYS A 130 -2.97 5.32 37.53
C LYS A 130 -3.44 6.75 37.81
N LEU A 131 -3.55 7.57 36.76
CA LEU A 131 -4.03 8.95 36.89
C LEU A 131 -5.50 9.00 37.35
N GLN A 132 -6.33 8.11 36.80
CA GLN A 132 -7.74 7.96 37.20
C GLN A 132 -7.88 7.51 38.65
N GLN A 133 -7.07 6.53 39.09
CA GLN A 133 -7.07 6.09 40.49
C GLN A 133 -6.68 7.21 41.46
N LEU A 134 -5.68 8.03 41.10
CA LEU A 134 -5.31 9.19 41.91
C LEU A 134 -6.46 10.19 41.98
N ALA A 135 -7.06 10.54 40.85
CA ALA A 135 -8.21 11.45 40.80
C ALA A 135 -9.39 10.95 41.68
N GLN A 136 -9.72 9.66 41.61
CA GLN A 136 -10.77 9.05 42.44
C GLN A 136 -10.47 9.15 43.94
N LYS A 137 -9.21 8.91 44.34
CA LYS A 137 -8.77 8.99 45.75
C LYS A 137 -8.84 10.40 46.33
N PHE A 138 -8.60 11.43 45.53
CA PHE A 138 -8.74 12.82 45.98
C PHE A 138 -10.20 13.28 46.05
N ASN A 139 -11.08 12.75 45.19
CA ASN A 139 -12.49 13.15 45.13
C ASN A 139 -13.37 12.52 46.23
N THR A 140 -12.89 11.47 46.92
CA THR A 140 -13.64 10.78 48.00
C THR A 140 -13.30 11.29 49.41
N ARG A 141 -12.39 12.27 49.53
CA ARG A 141 -11.90 12.81 50.81
C ARG A 141 -12.38 14.23 51.12
N ASN A 142 -13.31 14.75 50.32
CA ASN A 142 -13.94 16.06 50.45
C ASN A 142 -15.44 15.89 50.57
#